data_AF-G2RBA9-F1
#
_entry.id   AF-G2RBA9-F1
#
_cell.length_a   1.000
_cell.length_b   1.000
_cell.length_c   1.000
_cell.angle_alpha   90.00
_cell.angle_beta   90.00
_cell.angle_gamma   90.00
#
_symmetry.space_group_name_H-M   'P 1'
#
loop_
_entity.id
_entity.type
_entity.pdbx_description
1 polymer ?
#
loop_
_entity_poly.entity_id
_entity_poly.type
_entity_poly.pdbx_seq_one_letter_code
_entity_poly.pdbx_strand_id
1 'polypeptide(L)' 'MSFNRVIAKKVLGHVVTPGGKRLVLSAATKTTAWERPDFAADAMKAPLEEAVVANESVLPTNTAEVILR' A
#
# COMPACT_ATOMS: atom_id res chain seq x y z
N MET A 1 19.64 -12.49 5.56
CA MET A 1 18.17 -12.70 5.59
C MET A 1 17.50 -11.34 5.74
N SER A 2 16.63 -10.93 4.81
CA SER A 2 15.91 -9.64 4.92
C SER A 2 14.68 -9.82 5.81
N PHE A 3 14.63 -9.10 6.94
CA PHE A 3 13.55 -9.15 7.93
C PHE A 3 12.23 -8.51 7.47
N ASN A 4 12.21 -7.92 6.27
CA ASN A 4 11.10 -7.13 5.75
C ASN A 4 10.48 -7.73 4.49
N ARG A 5 10.71 -9.02 4.22
CA ARG A 5 10.13 -9.68 3.06
C ARG A 5 8.61 -9.80 3.24
N VAL A 6 7.88 -9.13 2.36
CA VAL A 6 6.43 -9.32 2.20
C VAL A 6 6.23 -10.68 1.53
N ILE A 7 5.54 -11.59 2.23
CA ILE A 7 5.22 -12.95 1.77
C ILE A 7 3.86 -12.95 1.09
N ALA A 8 2.88 -12.26 1.67
CA ALA A 8 1.56 -12.09 1.10
C ALA A 8 1.10 -10.63 1.25
N LYS A 9 0.35 -10.18 0.26
CA LYS A 9 -0.26 -8.86 0.21
C LYS A 9 -1.69 -8.97 -0.31
N LYS A 10 -2.53 -8.05 0.14
CA LYS A 10 -3.90 -7.87 -0.34
C LYS A 10 -3.99 -6.55 -1.09
N VAL A 11 -4.58 -6.59 -2.29
CA VAL A 11 -4.88 -5.38 -3.06
C VAL A 11 -6.13 -4.73 -2.46
N LEU A 12 -5.98 -3.50 -2.00
CA LEU A 12 -7.04 -2.71 -1.37
C LEU A 12 -7.83 -1.89 -2.39
N GLY A 13 -7.22 -1.61 -3.55
CA GLY A 13 -7.89 -0.95 -4.66
C GLY A 13 -6.93 -0.10 -5.48
N HIS A 14 -7.49 0.95 -6.08
CA HIS A 14 -6.73 1.92 -6.85
C HIS A 14 -7.08 3.32 -6.38
N VAL A 15 -6.07 4.18 -6.30
CA VAL A 15 -6.26 5.62 -6.13
C VAL A 15 -5.74 6.33 -7.36
N VAL A 16 -6.45 7.36 -7.77
CA VAL A 16 -5.98 8.27 -8.84
C VAL A 16 -5.40 9.48 -8.13
N THR A 17 -4.12 9.74 -8.35
CA THR A 17 -3.49 10.93 -7.77
C THR A 17 -4.01 12.19 -8.46
N PRO A 18 -3.93 13.37 -7.81
CA PRO A 18 -4.26 14.65 -8.44
C PRO A 18 -3.55 14.87 -9.79
N GLY A 19 -2.33 14.35 -9.97
CA GLY A 19 -1.61 14.32 -11.25
C GLY A 19 -2.14 13.32 -12.30
N GLY A 20 -3.28 12.69 -12.06
CA GLY A 20 -3.96 11.78 -13.00
C GLY A 20 -3.36 10.38 -13.09
N LYS A 21 -2.44 10.00 -12.18
CA LYS A 21 -1.80 8.68 -12.21
C LYS A 21 -2.61 7.67 -11.40
N ARG A 22 -2.87 6.50 -11.97
CA ARG A 22 -3.52 5.40 -11.28
C ARG A 22 -2.48 4.57 -10.52
N LEU A 23 -2.58 4.58 -9.20
CA LEU A 23 -1.74 3.80 -8.30
C LEU A 23 -2.54 2.61 -7.76
N VAL A 24 -1.91 1.45 -7.71
CA VAL A 24 -2.45 0.29 -6.99
C VAL A 24 -2.09 0.43 -5.52
N LEU A 25 -3.09 0.31 -4.66
CA LEU A 25 -2.89 0.29 -3.21
C LEU A 25 -2.99 -1.15 -2.73
N SER A 26 -1.96 -1.55 -1.98
CA SER A 26 -1.86 -2.89 -1.41
C SER A 26 -1.42 -2.80 0.05
N ALA A 27 -1.83 -3.76 0.86
CA ALA A 27 -1.33 -3.93 2.22
C ALA A 27 -0.70 -5.30 2.39
N ALA A 28 0.43 -5.37 3.09
CA ALA A 28 1.04 -6.62 3.49
C ALA A 28 0.13 -7.32 4.51
N THR A 29 -0.25 -8.55 4.21
CA THR A 29 -0.99 -9.43 5.13
C THR A 29 -0.06 -10.42 5.80
N LYS A 30 1.07 -10.76 5.18
CA LYS A 30 2.05 -11.65 5.78
C LYS A 30 3.46 -11.15 5.49
N THR A 31 4.26 -11.01 6.54
CA THR A 31 5.69 -10.80 6.43
C THR A 31 6.42 -11.93 7.16
N THR A 32 7.74 -11.98 7.02
CA THR A 32 8.58 -12.98 7.72
C THR A 32 8.47 -12.96 9.25
N ALA A 33 7.99 -11.87 9.84
CA ALA A 33 7.93 -11.69 11.29
C ALA A 33 6.51 -11.68 11.88
N TRP A 34 5.50 -11.39 11.07
CA TRP A 34 4.13 -11.20 11.58
C TRP A 34 3.08 -11.38 10.47
N GLU A 35 1.86 -11.68 10.89
CA GLU A 35 0.70 -11.90 10.03
C GLU A 35 -0.45 -10.98 10.47
N ARG A 36 -1.11 -10.37 9.48
CA ARG A 36 -2.28 -9.51 9.63
C ARG A 36 -3.52 -10.26 9.16
N PRO A 37 -4.63 -10.21 9.91
CA PRO A 37 -5.94 -10.57 9.37
C PRO A 37 -6.35 -9.62 8.24
N ASP A 38 -7.02 -10.16 7.23
CA ASP A 38 -7.48 -9.40 6.05
C ASP A 38 -8.37 -8.20 6.42
N PHE A 39 -9.24 -8.34 7.43
CA PHE A 39 -10.08 -7.24 7.90
C PHE A 39 -9.28 -6.04 8.39
N ALA A 40 -8.14 -6.29 9.07
CA ALA A 40 -7.26 -5.21 9.51
C ALA A 40 -6.46 -4.61 8.34
N ALA A 41 -6.21 -5.36 7.27
CA ALA A 41 -5.65 -4.81 6.04
C ALA A 41 -6.68 -3.92 5.30
N ASP A 42 -7.95 -4.30 5.30
CA ASP A 42 -9.02 -3.51 4.67
C ASP A 42 -9.25 -2.17 5.38
N ALA A 43 -9.16 -2.15 6.71
CA ALA A 43 -9.25 -0.92 7.51
C ALA A 43 -8.14 0.10 7.18
N MET A 44 -7.01 -0.35 6.63
CA MET A 44 -5.87 0.49 6.27
C MET A 44 -6.05 1.22 4.93
N LYS A 45 -7.11 0.90 4.17
CA LYS A 45 -7.36 1.49 2.85
C LYS A 45 -7.56 3.01 2.94
N ALA A 46 -8.49 3.46 3.78
CA ALA A 46 -8.81 4.88 3.93
C ALA A 46 -7.60 5.73 4.31
N PRO A 47 -6.83 5.40 5.38
CA PRO A 47 -5.65 6.20 5.72
C PRO A 47 -4.54 6.12 4.66
N LEU A 48 -4.43 5.01 3.91
CA LEU A 48 -3.45 4.87 2.84
C LEU A 48 -3.83 5.74 1.62
N GLU A 49 -5.11 5.81 1.26
CA GLU A 49 -5.60 6.70 0.20
C GLU A 49 -5.32 8.16 0.54
N GLU A 50 -5.66 8.59 1.76
CA GLU A 50 -5.38 9.95 2.24
C GLU A 50 -3.89 10.27 2.24
N ALA A 51 -3.05 9.33 2.72
CA ALA A 51 -1.60 9.52 2.75
C ALA A 51 -0.99 9.62 1.34
N VAL A 52 -1.50 8.87 0.37
CA VAL A 52 -1.03 8.93 -1.03
C VAL A 52 -1.44 10.24 -1.70
N VAL A 53 -2.66 10.72 -1.45
CA VAL A 53 -3.10 12.03 -1.97
C VAL A 53 -2.30 13.16 -1.34
N ALA A 54 -2.04 13.11 -0.03
CA ALA A 54 -1.29 14.15 0.68
C ALA A 54 0.21 14.17 0.31
N ASN A 55 0.80 13.02 -0.07
CA ASN A 55 2.24 12.88 -0.31
C ASN A 55 2.58 12.56 -1.78
N GLU A 56 1.76 12.99 -2.75
CA GLU A 56 2.02 12.74 -4.17
C GLU A 56 3.44 13.17 -4.61
N SER A 57 3.97 14.25 -4.02
CA SER A 57 5.31 14.77 -4.31
C SER A 57 6.46 13.87 -3.85
N VAL A 58 6.20 12.96 -2.91
CA VAL A 58 7.21 12.05 -2.34
C VAL A 58 7.26 10.73 -3.11
N LEU A 59 6.23 10.44 -3.90
CA LEU A 59 6.17 9.23 -4.69
C LEU A 59 7.15 9.31 -5.88
N PRO A 60 8.06 8.35 -6.02
CA PRO A 60 8.96 8.29 -7.16
C PRO A 60 8.19 8.35 -8.48
N THR A 61 8.77 9.05 -9.45
CA THR A 61 8.19 9.11 -10.80
C THR A 61 8.08 7.69 -11.35
N ASN A 62 6.87 7.29 -11.74
CA ASN A 62 6.51 5.94 -12.23
C ASN A 62 6.27 4.86 -11.16
N THR A 63 5.90 5.25 -9.94
CA THR A 63 5.35 4.30 -8.96
C THR A 63 4.07 3.68 -9.53
N ALA A 64 4.02 2.35 -9.62
CA ALA A 64 2.84 1.62 -10.08
C ALA A 64 2.00 1.06 -8.92
N GLU A 65 2.66 0.73 -7.80
CA GLU A 65 2.04 0.13 -6.64
C GLU A 65 2.67 0.67 -5.35
N VAL A 66 1.83 1.01 -4.38
CA VAL A 66 2.24 1.36 -3.01
C VAL A 66 1.80 0.22 -2.09
N ILE A 67 2.75 -0.35 -1.36
CA ILE A 67 2.50 -1.44 -0.42
C ILE A 67 2.70 -0.92 1.00
N LEU A 68 1.62 -0.86 1.78
CA LEU A 68 1.70 -0.55 3.20
C LEU A 68 2.07 -1.83 3.96
N ARG A 69 3.11 -1.75 4.79
CA ARG A 69 3.48 -2.85 5.68
C ARG A 69 2.57 -2.86 6.91
#